data_AF-A0A7C3JNC1-F1
#
_entry.id   AF-A0A7C3JNC1-F1
#
_cell.length_a   1.000
_cell.length_b   1.000
_cell.length_c   1.000
_cell.angle_alpha   90.00
_cell.angle_beta   90.00
_cell.angle_gamma   90.00
#
_symmetry.space_group_name_H-M   'P 1'
#
loop_
_entity.id
_entity.type
_entity.pdbx_description
1 polymer ?
#
loop_
_entity_poly.entity_id
_entity_poly.type
_entity_poly.pdbx_seq_one_letter_code
_entity_poly.pdbx_strand_id
1 'polypeptide(L)'
;MNIAAKAKFNIERDLPRALARNEFTLRYQPQLDIRNGRVVGVEALLRWVHPERAAVGPAQFIPAAEASGLIEAIGEWVLSAACVQARAWQASGLPEMTVAVNLSARQCLNPCLHDTVVRVLNDTGVDPQRLELEITESVAMSGTHPSFTEQPHCDTAAWREAQRPAHGGAVVGKSARSP
;
A
#
# COMPACT_ATOMS: atom_id res chain seq x y z
N MET A 1 10.14 40.16 14.14
CA MET A 1 10.86 38.98 13.59
C MET A 1 9.82 37.94 13.19
N ASN A 2 9.85 37.49 11.93
CA ASN A 2 8.78 36.73 11.28
C ASN A 2 8.49 35.37 11.95
N ILE A 3 7.25 35.19 12.39
CA ILE A 3 6.71 33.93 12.90
C ILE A 3 6.27 33.08 11.69
N ALA A 4 7.03 32.00 11.48
CA ALA A 4 6.81 30.80 10.65
C ALA A 4 5.54 30.70 9.76
N ALA A 5 5.76 30.57 8.44
CA ALA A 5 4.81 29.87 7.57
C ALA A 5 5.16 28.37 7.56
N LYS A 6 4.68 27.62 8.57
CA LYS A 6 4.59 26.15 8.45
C LYS A 6 3.61 25.85 7.31
N ALA A 7 4.01 25.07 6.32
CA ALA A 7 3.07 24.66 5.30
C ALA A 7 1.90 23.92 5.98
N LYS A 8 0.68 24.18 5.53
CA LYS A 8 -0.49 23.48 6.08
C LYS A 8 -0.51 22.08 5.47
N PHE A 9 -0.43 21.05 6.30
CA PHE A 9 -0.63 19.65 5.93
C PHE A 9 -1.96 19.51 5.17
N ASN A 10 -1.91 18.94 3.97
CA ASN A 10 -3.10 18.66 3.17
C ASN A 10 -2.94 17.27 2.54
N ILE A 11 -3.76 16.32 3.01
CA ILE A 11 -3.72 14.92 2.59
C ILE A 11 -3.83 14.79 1.07
N GLU A 12 -4.81 15.43 0.44
CA GLU A 12 -5.05 15.32 -1.00
C GLU A 12 -3.88 15.87 -1.83
N ARG A 13 -3.23 16.94 -1.34
CA ARG A 13 -2.07 17.55 -1.99
C ARG A 13 -0.78 16.74 -1.81
N ASP A 14 -0.58 16.20 -0.62
CA ASP A 14 0.71 15.63 -0.20
C ASP A 14 0.80 14.12 -0.50
N LEU A 15 -0.34 13.41 -0.46
CA LEU A 15 -0.43 11.95 -0.66
C LEU A 15 0.16 11.46 -2.00
N PRO A 16 -0.05 12.14 -3.16
CA PRO A 16 0.53 11.71 -4.43
C PRO A 16 2.07 11.66 -4.42
N ARG A 17 2.72 12.39 -3.51
CA ARG A 17 4.18 12.46 -3.40
C ARG A 17 4.75 11.55 -2.32
N ALA A 18 3.91 11.02 -1.42
CA ALA A 18 4.34 10.28 -0.24
C ALA A 18 5.14 9.01 -0.59
N LEU A 19 4.71 8.26 -1.61
CA LEU A 19 5.45 7.09 -2.12
C LEU A 19 6.84 7.49 -2.64
N ALA A 20 6.90 8.49 -3.54
CA ALA A 20 8.16 8.95 -4.14
C ALA A 20 9.14 9.54 -3.10
N ARG A 21 8.62 10.01 -1.96
CA ARG A 21 9.40 10.57 -0.85
C ARG A 21 9.72 9.57 0.25
N ASN A 22 9.38 8.29 0.09
CA ASN A 22 9.57 7.25 1.10
C ASN A 22 8.95 7.61 2.46
N GLU A 23 7.78 8.26 2.44
CA GLU A 23 7.09 8.69 3.66
C GLU A 23 6.18 7.60 4.25
N PHE A 24 6.00 6.48 3.56
CA PHE A 24 5.27 5.33 4.09
C PHE A 24 6.20 4.35 4.80
N THR A 25 5.71 3.80 5.91
CA THR A 25 6.37 2.73 6.66
C THR A 25 5.34 1.71 7.12
N LEU A 26 5.77 0.47 7.32
CA LEU A 26 4.99 -0.56 7.98
C LEU A 26 5.34 -0.63 9.47
N ARG A 27 4.32 -0.84 10.29
CA ARG A 27 4.47 -1.35 11.67
C ARG A 27 3.88 -2.75 11.71
N TYR A 28 4.40 -3.61 12.57
CA TYR A 28 3.97 -5.00 12.64
C TYR A 28 3.37 -5.28 14.01
N GLN A 29 2.13 -5.77 14.01
CA GLN A 29 1.42 -6.14 15.23
C GLN A 29 1.38 -7.67 15.35
N PRO A 30 1.94 -8.27 16.42
CA PRO A 30 1.90 -9.72 16.60
C PRO A 30 0.49 -10.27 16.79
N GLN A 31 0.21 -11.40 16.15
CA GLN A 31 -0.97 -12.23 16.35
C GLN A 31 -0.54 -13.49 17.13
N LEU A 32 -1.26 -13.79 18.22
CA LEU A 32 -0.89 -14.85 19.18
C LEU A 32 -1.85 -16.03 19.12
N ASP A 33 -1.32 -17.25 19.16
CA ASP A 33 -2.11 -18.43 19.51
C ASP A 33 -2.47 -18.38 20.99
N ILE A 34 -3.76 -18.25 21.28
CA ILE A 34 -4.29 -18.11 22.65
C ILE A 34 -3.95 -19.34 23.52
N ARG A 35 -3.76 -20.53 22.93
CA ARG A 35 -3.53 -21.77 23.68
C ARG A 35 -2.12 -21.84 24.28
N ASN A 36 -1.13 -21.31 23.58
CA ASN A 36 0.28 -21.46 23.95
C ASN A 36 1.07 -20.13 24.01
N GLY A 37 0.43 -19.01 23.67
CA GLY A 37 1.02 -17.67 23.68
C GLY A 37 2.06 -17.41 22.59
N ARG A 38 2.20 -18.31 21.61
CA ARG A 38 3.19 -18.17 20.53
C ARG A 38 2.70 -17.21 19.46
N VAL A 39 3.62 -16.43 18.91
CA VAL A 39 3.34 -15.63 17.71
C VAL A 39 3.14 -16.59 16.54
N VAL A 40 1.98 -16.50 15.90
CA VAL A 40 1.62 -17.29 14.71
C VAL A 40 1.62 -16.46 13.43
N GLY A 41 1.45 -15.15 13.57
CA GLY A 41 1.42 -14.21 12.47
C GLY A 41 1.71 -12.79 12.94
N VAL A 42 1.82 -11.88 11.99
CA VAL A 42 1.90 -10.45 12.24
C VAL A 42 1.05 -9.69 11.23
N GLU A 43 0.35 -8.67 11.68
CA GLU A 43 -0.39 -7.77 10.79
C GLU A 43 0.50 -6.58 10.38
N ALA A 44 0.62 -6.34 9.07
CA ALA A 44 1.34 -5.23 8.50
C ALA A 44 0.45 -3.98 8.44
N LEU A 45 0.76 -3.01 9.29
CA LEU A 45 -0.02 -1.80 9.52
C LEU A 45 0.66 -0.59 8.88
N LEU A 46 0.04 -0.06 7.81
CA LEU A 46 0.53 1.11 7.10
C LEU A 46 0.53 2.37 7.98
N ARG A 47 1.62 3.14 7.92
CA ARG A 47 1.77 4.43 8.57
C ARG A 47 2.36 5.43 7.58
N TRP A 48 1.88 6.67 7.63
CA TRP A 48 2.46 7.77 6.88
C TRP A 48 3.23 8.70 7.84
N VAL A 49 4.54 8.72 7.68
CA VAL A 49 5.47 9.59 8.41
C VAL A 49 5.66 10.88 7.62
N HIS A 50 4.80 11.86 7.88
CA HIS A 50 4.87 13.15 7.22
C HIS A 50 5.97 14.03 7.86
N PRO A 51 6.80 14.75 7.09
CA PRO A 51 7.92 15.55 7.61
C PRO A 51 7.49 16.64 8.60
N GLU A 52 6.28 17.19 8.46
CA GLU A 52 5.77 18.26 9.34
C GLU A 52 4.82 17.75 10.45
N ARG A 53 4.34 16.51 10.36
CA ARG A 53 3.41 15.90 11.32
C ARG A 53 3.89 14.49 11.65
N ALA A 54 4.32 14.29 12.89
CA ALA A 54 4.63 12.97 13.39
C ALA A 54 3.38 12.08 13.30
N ALA A 55 3.45 11.04 12.47
CA ALA A 55 2.50 9.95 12.26
C ALA A 55 1.05 10.35 11.89
N VAL A 56 0.75 10.30 10.59
CA VAL A 56 -0.62 10.33 10.05
C VAL A 56 -1.16 8.91 10.01
N GLY A 57 -2.26 8.65 10.73
CA GLY A 57 -2.89 7.34 10.80
C GLY A 57 -3.67 6.98 9.52
N PRO A 58 -3.85 5.68 9.20
CA PRO A 58 -4.54 5.23 7.99
C PRO A 58 -5.95 5.79 7.83
N ALA A 59 -6.72 5.87 8.92
CA ALA A 59 -8.08 6.44 8.89
C ALA A 59 -8.15 7.88 8.34
N GLN A 60 -7.04 8.63 8.37
CA GLN A 60 -7.01 10.00 7.86
C GLN A 60 -6.79 10.05 6.34
N PHE A 61 -5.96 9.15 5.77
CA PHE A 61 -5.52 9.25 4.38
C PHE A 61 -6.06 8.15 3.45
N ILE A 62 -6.53 7.01 3.98
CA ILE A 62 -7.08 5.92 3.18
C ILE A 62 -8.28 6.38 2.34
N PRO A 63 -9.27 7.15 2.87
CA PRO A 63 -10.37 7.64 2.04
C PRO A 63 -9.91 8.49 0.85
N ALA A 64 -8.89 9.33 1.05
CA ALA A 64 -8.30 10.13 -0.04
C ALA A 64 -7.51 9.25 -1.04
N ALA A 65 -6.83 8.22 -0.56
CA ALA A 65 -6.15 7.25 -1.41
C ALA A 65 -7.15 6.46 -2.27
N GLU A 66 -8.28 6.05 -1.70
CA GLU A 66 -9.34 5.36 -2.42
C GLU A 66 -10.02 6.26 -3.45
N ALA A 67 -10.35 7.50 -3.08
CA ALA A 67 -10.97 8.46 -3.99
C ALA A 67 -10.07 8.81 -5.19
N SER A 68 -8.76 8.94 -4.96
CA SER A 68 -7.77 9.29 -5.99
C SER A 68 -7.24 8.09 -6.81
N GLY A 69 -7.55 6.85 -6.41
CA GLY A 69 -6.97 5.64 -7.00
C GLY A 69 -5.53 5.34 -6.54
N LEU A 70 -4.91 6.21 -5.76
CA LEU A 70 -3.56 5.98 -5.20
C LEU A 70 -3.49 4.76 -4.28
N ILE A 71 -4.63 4.30 -3.74
CA ILE A 71 -4.70 3.11 -2.90
C ILE A 71 -4.15 1.85 -3.58
N GLU A 72 -4.20 1.77 -4.91
CA GLU A 72 -3.67 0.65 -5.69
C GLU A 72 -2.14 0.62 -5.62
N ALA A 73 -1.50 1.76 -5.93
CA ALA A 73 -0.04 1.89 -5.88
C ALA A 73 0.50 1.76 -4.45
N ILE A 74 -0.23 2.31 -3.47
CA ILE A 74 0.10 2.16 -2.04
C ILE A 74 -0.01 0.69 -1.65
N GLY A 75 -1.08 0.02 -2.05
CA GLY A 75 -1.32 -1.39 -1.75
C GLY A 75 -0.26 -2.32 -2.29
N GLU A 76 0.17 -2.11 -3.53
CA GLU A 76 1.29 -2.85 -4.11
C GLU A 76 2.60 -2.62 -3.34
N TRP A 77 2.88 -1.37 -2.97
CA TRP A 77 4.05 -1.05 -2.15
C TRP A 77 3.98 -1.75 -0.78
N VAL A 78 2.80 -1.77 -0.15
CA VAL A 78 2.56 -2.48 1.13
C VAL A 78 2.81 -3.98 0.96
N LEU A 79 2.24 -4.61 -0.07
CA LEU A 79 2.43 -6.04 -0.36
C LEU A 79 3.92 -6.38 -0.53
N SER A 80 4.63 -5.60 -1.34
CA SER A 80 6.06 -5.79 -1.57
C SER A 80 6.87 -5.63 -0.29
N ALA A 81 6.68 -4.54 0.46
CA ALA A 81 7.41 -4.28 1.69
C ALA A 81 7.12 -5.33 2.78
N ALA A 82 5.87 -5.79 2.91
CA ALA A 82 5.49 -6.86 3.83
C ALA A 82 6.16 -8.19 3.47
N CYS A 83 6.16 -8.56 2.19
CA CYS A 83 6.80 -9.79 1.73
C CYS A 83 8.33 -9.75 1.90
N VAL A 84 8.98 -8.63 1.53
CA VAL A 84 10.42 -8.45 1.77
C VAL A 84 10.76 -8.61 3.25
N GLN A 85 9.96 -8.02 4.14
CA GLN A 85 10.17 -8.13 5.58
C GLN A 85 9.96 -9.57 6.09
N ALA A 86 8.91 -10.26 5.61
CA ALA A 86 8.66 -11.66 5.96
C ALA A 86 9.84 -12.56 5.54
N ARG A 87 10.38 -12.33 4.33
CA ARG A 87 11.56 -13.06 3.86
C ARG A 87 12.79 -12.79 4.72
N ALA A 88 12.99 -11.55 5.15
CA ALA A 88 14.09 -11.18 6.03
C ALA A 88 13.99 -11.87 7.41
N TRP A 89 12.78 -12.03 7.95
CA TRP A 89 12.58 -12.78 9.20
C TRP A 89 12.88 -14.27 9.04
N GLN A 90 12.44 -14.88 7.93
CA GLN A 90 12.80 -16.27 7.63
C GLN A 90 14.32 -16.45 7.52
N ALA A 91 14.99 -15.56 6.80
CA ALA A 91 16.44 -15.62 6.61
C ALA A 91 17.24 -15.41 7.91
N SER A 92 16.67 -14.73 8.89
CA SER A 92 17.26 -14.54 10.23
C SER A 92 16.90 -15.66 11.22
N GLY A 93 16.18 -16.69 10.78
CA GLY A 93 15.85 -17.86 11.59
C GLY A 93 14.73 -17.64 12.60
N LEU A 94 13.90 -16.60 12.41
CA LEU A 94 12.66 -16.48 13.20
C LEU A 94 11.73 -17.66 12.93
N PRO A 95 10.86 -18.03 13.89
CA PRO A 95 9.82 -19.02 13.67
C PRO A 95 8.98 -18.69 12.45
N GLU A 96 8.51 -19.73 11.77
CA GLU A 96 7.59 -19.56 10.67
C GLU A 96 6.30 -18.88 11.16
N MET A 97 5.97 -17.75 10.54
CA MET A 97 4.80 -16.95 10.84
C MET A 97 4.22 -16.37 9.55
N THR A 98 2.93 -16.08 9.55
CA THR A 98 2.27 -15.38 8.44
C THR A 98 2.44 -13.88 8.57
N VAL A 99 2.43 -13.17 7.45
CA VAL A 99 2.28 -11.71 7.39
C VAL A 99 0.93 -11.39 6.77
N ALA A 100 0.09 -10.69 7.52
CA ALA A 100 -1.22 -10.27 7.09
C ALA A 100 -1.16 -8.86 6.49
N VAL A 101 -1.76 -8.66 5.31
CA VAL A 101 -1.85 -7.39 4.61
C VAL A 101 -3.32 -7.02 4.39
N ASN A 102 -3.72 -5.85 4.88
CA ASN A 102 -5.06 -5.32 4.69
C ASN A 102 -5.27 -4.83 3.25
N LEU A 103 -6.39 -5.21 2.66
CA LEU A 103 -6.86 -4.73 1.37
C LEU A 103 -8.06 -3.80 1.54
N SER A 104 -8.06 -2.72 0.77
CA SER A 104 -9.24 -1.86 0.62
C SER A 104 -10.31 -2.50 -0.27
N ALA A 105 -11.55 -2.02 -0.14
CA ALA A 105 -12.66 -2.42 -0.99
C ALA A 105 -12.35 -2.22 -2.48
N ARG A 106 -11.68 -1.09 -2.79
CA ARG A 106 -11.31 -0.73 -4.16
C ARG A 106 -10.29 -1.70 -4.76
N GLN A 107 -9.30 -2.12 -3.99
CA GLN A 107 -8.31 -3.11 -4.44
C GLN A 107 -8.95 -4.47 -4.69
N CYS A 108 -9.94 -4.88 -3.90
CA CYS A 108 -10.67 -6.14 -4.15
C CYS A 108 -11.47 -6.13 -5.46
N LEU A 109 -11.86 -4.94 -5.93
CA LEU A 109 -12.51 -4.74 -7.23
C LEU A 109 -11.52 -4.62 -8.39
N ASN A 110 -10.22 -4.54 -8.11
CA ASN A 110 -9.21 -4.45 -9.15
C ASN A 110 -9.03 -5.82 -9.84
N PRO A 111 -9.32 -5.94 -11.15
CA PRO A 111 -9.12 -7.18 -11.88
C PRO A 111 -7.65 -7.65 -11.93
N CYS A 112 -6.71 -6.75 -11.65
CA CYS A 112 -5.27 -6.99 -11.69
C CYS A 112 -4.68 -7.31 -10.30
N LEU A 113 -5.52 -7.42 -9.26
CA LEU A 113 -5.06 -7.75 -7.90
C LEU A 113 -4.33 -9.09 -7.88
N HIS A 114 -4.90 -10.11 -8.52
CA HIS A 114 -4.31 -11.45 -8.63
C HIS A 114 -2.88 -11.39 -9.19
N ASP A 115 -2.73 -10.79 -10.37
CA ASP A 115 -1.42 -10.71 -11.03
C ASP A 115 -0.43 -9.86 -10.23
N THR A 116 -0.91 -8.84 -9.53
CA THR A 116 -0.09 -8.04 -8.62
C THR A 116 0.45 -8.88 -7.46
N VAL A 117 -0.40 -9.69 -6.82
CA VAL A 117 0.01 -10.58 -5.72
C VAL A 117 0.99 -11.64 -6.21
N VAL A 118 0.68 -12.33 -7.32
CA VAL A 118 1.56 -13.35 -7.90
C VAL A 118 2.93 -12.77 -8.24
N ARG A 119 2.97 -11.60 -8.88
CA ARG A 119 4.23 -10.93 -9.21
C ARG A 119 5.02 -10.57 -7.96
N VAL A 120 4.38 -9.99 -6.94
CA VAL A 120 5.08 -9.65 -5.68
C VAL A 120 5.65 -10.90 -4.99
N LEU A 121 4.90 -12.00 -4.95
CA LEU A 121 5.39 -13.27 -4.38
C LEU A 121 6.61 -13.79 -5.15
N ASN A 122 6.57 -13.75 -6.48
CA ASN A 122 7.69 -14.14 -7.33
C ASN A 122 8.92 -13.22 -7.14
N ASP A 123 8.72 -11.90 -7.14
CA ASP A 123 9.78 -10.91 -7.00
C ASP A 123 10.49 -11.00 -5.64
N THR A 124 9.76 -11.35 -4.58
CA THR A 124 10.28 -11.40 -3.21
C THR A 124 10.71 -12.80 -2.76
N GLY A 125 10.27 -13.85 -3.45
CA GLY A 125 10.54 -15.25 -3.11
C GLY A 125 9.91 -15.70 -1.79
N VAL A 126 8.85 -15.03 -1.34
CA VAL A 126 8.06 -15.45 -0.17
C VAL A 126 7.17 -16.62 -0.57
N ASP A 127 7.15 -17.64 0.29
CA ASP A 127 6.20 -18.74 0.17
C ASP A 127 4.75 -18.20 0.27
N PRO A 128 3.88 -18.45 -0.72
CA PRO A 128 2.48 -17.99 -0.70
C PRO A 128 1.71 -18.34 0.58
N GLN A 129 2.06 -19.46 1.25
CA GLN A 129 1.44 -19.84 2.53
C GLN A 129 1.77 -18.90 3.69
N ARG A 130 2.66 -17.93 3.47
CA ARG A 130 3.13 -16.97 4.48
C ARG A 130 2.51 -15.59 4.29
N LEU A 131 1.75 -15.37 3.23
CA LEU A 131 1.02 -14.13 3.00
C LEU A 131 -0.47 -14.36 3.25
N GLU A 132 -1.03 -13.60 4.18
CA GLU A 132 -2.48 -13.53 4.40
C GLU A 132 -3.01 -12.19 3.86
N LEU A 133 -4.10 -12.23 3.11
CA LEU A 133 -4.78 -11.04 2.63
C LEU A 133 -6.06 -10.85 3.44
N GLU A 134 -6.12 -9.74 4.17
CA GLU A 134 -7.25 -9.41 5.04
C GLU A 134 -8.17 -8.39 4.36
N ILE A 135 -9.48 -8.63 4.47
CA ILE A 135 -10.52 -7.69 4.04
C ILE A 135 -11.46 -7.46 5.21
N THR A 136 -12.06 -6.28 5.28
CA THR A 136 -13.10 -6.03 6.29
C THR A 136 -14.37 -6.80 5.95
N GLU A 137 -15.16 -7.14 6.97
CA GLU A 137 -16.45 -7.83 6.79
C GLU A 137 -17.38 -7.07 5.84
N SER A 138 -17.39 -5.73 5.91
CA SER A 138 -18.21 -4.90 5.01
C SER A 138 -17.83 -5.06 3.53
N VAL A 139 -16.55 -5.32 3.23
CA VAL A 139 -16.08 -5.62 1.86
C VAL A 139 -16.49 -7.03 1.44
N ALA A 140 -16.42 -8.00 2.34
CA ALA A 140 -16.88 -9.36 2.06
C ALA A 140 -18.39 -9.40 1.80
N MET A 141 -19.18 -8.62 2.55
CA MET A 141 -20.65 -8.62 2.49
C MET A 141 -21.24 -7.83 1.31
N SER A 142 -20.47 -6.99 0.60
CA SER A 142 -20.98 -6.21 -0.54
C SER A 142 -21.26 -7.04 -1.80
N GLY A 143 -21.17 -8.38 -1.72
CA GLY A 143 -21.28 -9.29 -2.87
C GLY A 143 -20.08 -9.20 -3.82
N THR A 144 -19.06 -8.45 -3.43
CA THR A 144 -17.78 -8.33 -4.12
C THR A 144 -16.91 -9.53 -3.75
N HIS A 145 -17.25 -10.70 -4.28
CA HIS A 145 -16.35 -11.85 -4.22
C HIS A 145 -15.41 -11.78 -5.42
N PRO A 146 -14.10 -11.48 -5.23
CA PRO A 146 -13.15 -11.69 -6.30
C PRO A 146 -13.09 -13.19 -6.60
N SER A 147 -13.70 -13.60 -7.72
CA SER A 147 -13.51 -14.93 -8.28
C SER A 147 -12.14 -14.97 -8.95
N PHE A 148 -11.15 -15.52 -8.25
CA PHE A 148 -9.77 -15.64 -8.73
C PHE A 148 -9.57 -16.75 -9.78
N THR A 149 -10.59 -17.57 -10.05
CA THR A 149 -10.49 -18.77 -10.89
C THR A 149 -10.53 -18.52 -12.40
N GLU A 150 -10.98 -17.35 -12.87
CA GLU A 150 -11.17 -17.06 -14.31
C GLU A 150 -10.88 -15.59 -14.69
N GLN A 151 -9.95 -14.92 -13.99
CA GLN A 151 -9.57 -13.57 -14.37
C GLN A 151 -8.57 -13.59 -15.55
N PRO A 152 -8.83 -12.91 -16.67
CA PRO A 152 -7.83 -12.76 -17.72
C PRO A 152 -6.62 -12.03 -17.16
N HIS A 153 -5.42 -12.48 -17.53
CA HIS A 153 -4.18 -11.80 -17.14
C HIS A 153 -4.25 -10.33 -17.51
N CYS A 154 -4.21 -9.48 -16.50
CA CYS A 154 -4.21 -8.04 -16.63
C CYS A 154 -2.79 -7.56 -16.93
N ASP A 155 -2.65 -6.71 -17.94
CA ASP A 155 -1.46 -5.89 -18.08
C ASP A 155 -1.44 -4.84 -16.96
N THR A 156 -0.76 -5.18 -15.86
CA THR A 156 -0.62 -4.32 -14.68
C THR A 156 -0.01 -2.95 -15.01
N ALA A 157 0.83 -2.84 -16.04
CA ALA A 157 1.42 -1.57 -16.46
C ALA A 157 0.39 -0.70 -17.19
N ALA A 158 -0.35 -1.27 -18.14
CA ALA A 158 -1.42 -0.58 -18.84
C ALA A 158 -2.55 -0.15 -17.89
N TRP A 159 -2.91 -0.99 -16.92
CA TRP A 159 -3.94 -0.68 -15.95
C TRP A 159 -3.53 0.48 -15.02
N ARG A 160 -2.27 0.52 -14.59
CA ARG A 160 -1.73 1.66 -13.83
C ARG A 160 -1.77 2.95 -14.63
N GLU A 161 -1.37 2.90 -15.89
CA GLU A 161 -1.40 4.07 -16.77
C GLU A 161 -2.84 4.58 -16.95
N ALA A 162 -3.80 3.68 -17.14
CA ALA A 162 -5.22 4.02 -17.23
C ALA A 162 -5.80 4.66 -15.95
N GLN A 163 -5.18 4.41 -14.79
CA GLN A 163 -5.57 4.99 -13.51
C GLN A 163 -4.76 6.23 -13.11
N ARG A 164 -3.80 6.66 -13.92
CA ARG A 164 -3.10 7.91 -13.62
C ARG A 164 -4.11 9.05 -13.65
N PRO A 165 -4.17 9.89 -12.59
CA PRO A 165 -4.98 11.10 -12.66
C PRO A 165 -4.52 11.90 -13.87
N ALA A 166 -5.49 12.41 -14.65
CA ALA A 166 -5.23 13.30 -15.77
C ALA A 166 -4.60 14.60 -15.24
N HIS A 167 -3.29 14.60 -15.00
CA HIS A 167 -2.57 15.82 -14.71
C HIS A 167 -2.48 16.60 -16.01
N GLY A 168 -3.40 17.57 -16.13
CA GLY A 168 -3.48 18.49 -17.24
C GLY A 168 -2.17 19.25 -17.45
N GLY A 169 -1.91 19.52 -18.73
CA GLY A 169 -1.25 20.74 -19.23
C GLY A 169 0.16 21.00 -18.71
N ALA A 170 1.14 20.68 -19.55
CA ALA A 170 2.50 21.15 -19.46
C ALA A 170 2.58 22.66 -19.10
N VAL A 171 3.28 22.99 -18.03
CA VAL A 171 3.85 24.34 -17.87
C VAL A 171 5.09 24.39 -18.77
N VAL A 172 4.91 24.95 -19.96
CA VAL A 172 6.01 25.39 -20.82
C VAL A 172 6.76 26.50 -20.07
N GLY A 173 7.85 26.13 -19.41
CA GLY A 173 8.83 27.08 -18.91
C GLY A 173 9.60 27.67 -20.09
N LYS A 174 9.18 28.84 -20.59
CA LYS A 174 10.04 29.65 -21.46
C LYS A 174 11.20 30.20 -20.64
N SER A 175 12.38 29.74 -21.02
CA SER A 175 13.71 30.31 -20.74
C SER A 175 13.71 31.83 -20.67
N ALA A 176 14.10 32.38 -19.52
CA ALA A 176 14.59 33.74 -19.41
C ALA A 176 16.12 33.70 -19.53
N ARG A 177 16.63 34.02 -20.72
CA ARG A 177 17.98 34.59 -20.85
C ARG A 177 17.91 36.02 -20.33
N SER A 178 18.81 36.38 -19.42
CA SER A 178 19.16 37.77 -19.17
C SER A 178 20.55 38.05 -19.78
N PRO A 179 20.80 39.29 -20.24
CA PRO A 179 22.04 39.69 -20.88
C PRO A 179 23.23 39.79 -19.91
#